data_AF-A0AAW5RQK5-F1
#
_entry.id   AF-A0AAW5RQK5-F1
#
_cell.length_a   1.000
_cell.length_b   1.000
_cell.length_c   1.000
_cell.angle_alpha   90.00
_cell.angle_beta   90.00
_cell.angle_gamma   90.00
#
_symmetry.space_group_name_H-M   'P 1'
#
loop_
_entity.id
_entity.type
_entity.pdbx_description
1 polymer ?
#
loop_
_entity_poly.entity_id
_entity_poly.type
_entity_poly.pdbx_seq_one_letter_code
_entity_poly.pdbx_strand_id
1 'polypeptide(L)'
;LLIPDNLKSGVSKACRYDPELNPSYQQLAEHYQVAVMPARPYKPKDKAKAEVGVQIVERWILARLRHQTFFSLAELNQCIRALLNELNERPFKQLPGNRRDAFEQLDRPALGPLPVHPYRYVAIKTVKVNIDYHVSYEQHHYSVPHQYVGQQLEL
;
A
#
# COMPACT_ATOMS: atom_id res chain seq x y z
N LEU A 1 9.92 3.98 3.88
CA LEU A 1 9.90 4.31 2.44
C LEU A 1 9.09 3.26 1.71
N LEU A 2 7.99 3.65 1.06
CA LEU A 2 7.16 2.79 0.23
C LEU A 2 7.51 2.98 -1.25
N ILE A 3 7.61 1.89 -2.00
CA ILE A 3 7.93 1.92 -3.44
C ILE A 3 6.79 1.25 -4.22
N PRO A 4 5.69 1.99 -4.49
CA PRO A 4 4.60 1.49 -5.31
C PRO A 4 5.05 1.34 -6.77
N ASP A 5 4.49 0.33 -7.44
CA ASP A 5 4.72 0.10 -8.86
C ASP A 5 3.66 0.82 -9.69
N ASN A 6 3.83 2.14 -9.88
CA ASN A 6 3.01 3.07 -10.70
C ASN A 6 1.53 2.70 -10.92
N LEU A 7 0.89 2.11 -9.91
CA LEU A 7 -0.49 1.66 -9.96
C LEU A 7 -1.36 2.91 -9.92
N LYS A 8 -2.39 2.98 -10.77
CA LYS A 8 -3.28 4.16 -10.85
C LYS A 8 -3.94 4.51 -9.51
N SER A 9 -4.08 3.55 -8.60
CA SER A 9 -4.59 3.75 -7.24
C SER A 9 -3.57 4.35 -6.26
N GLY A 10 -2.28 4.41 -6.60
CA GLY A 10 -1.21 4.99 -5.79
C GLY A 10 -0.54 6.19 -6.45
N VAL A 11 -0.54 6.25 -7.78
CA VAL A 11 0.07 7.31 -8.60
C VAL A 11 -0.98 7.81 -9.59
N SER A 12 -1.45 9.04 -9.42
CA SER A 12 -2.41 9.67 -10.33
C SER A 12 -1.74 10.05 -11.65
N LYS A 13 -0.51 10.59 -11.58
CA LYS A 13 0.30 10.93 -12.76
C LYS A 13 1.76 10.54 -12.52
N ALA A 14 2.21 9.52 -13.23
CA ALA A 14 3.61 9.11 -13.19
C ALA A 14 4.48 10.14 -13.92
N CYS A 15 5.29 10.90 -13.17
CA CYS A 15 6.26 11.84 -13.72
C CYS A 15 7.68 11.44 -13.28
N ARG A 16 8.66 11.75 -14.13
CA ARG A 16 10.08 11.43 -13.90
C ARG A 16 10.71 12.24 -12.76
N TYR A 17 10.12 13.39 -12.41
CA TYR A 17 10.67 14.36 -11.45
C TYR A 17 9.73 14.66 -10.28
N ASP A 18 8.40 14.62 -10.50
CA ASP A 18 7.41 14.87 -9.45
C ASP A 18 6.13 14.04 -9.70
N PRO A 19 6.11 12.75 -9.32
CA PRO A 19 4.93 11.93 -9.50
C PRO A 19 3.84 12.39 -8.54
N GLU A 20 2.71 12.84 -9.09
CA GLU A 20 1.53 13.13 -8.29
C GLU A 20 1.01 11.82 -7.71
N LEU A 21 1.03 11.73 -6.38
CA LEU A 21 0.42 10.64 -5.66
C LEU A 21 -1.09 10.82 -5.68
N ASN A 22 -1.81 9.71 -5.65
CA ASN A 22 -3.24 9.79 -5.35
C ASN A 22 -3.41 10.43 -3.96
N PRO A 23 -4.28 11.45 -3.79
CA PRO A 23 -4.47 12.13 -2.50
C PRO A 23 -4.75 11.17 -1.33
N SER A 24 -5.51 10.11 -1.56
CA SER A 24 -5.77 9.09 -0.54
C SER A 24 -4.52 8.27 -0.18
N TYR A 25 -3.61 8.07 -1.13
CA TYR A 25 -2.34 7.39 -0.90
C TYR A 25 -1.33 8.30 -0.18
N GLN A 26 -1.38 9.61 -0.45
CA GLN A 26 -0.61 10.60 0.28
C GLN A 26 -1.09 10.72 1.74
N GLN A 27 -2.40 10.79 1.99
CA GLN A 27 -2.95 10.81 3.36
C GLN A 27 -2.55 9.58 4.18
N LEU A 28 -2.53 8.40 3.54
CA LEU A 28 -2.02 7.17 4.14
C LEU A 28 -0.54 7.30 4.52
N ALA A 29 0.27 7.84 3.59
CA ALA A 29 1.69 8.03 3.78
C ALA A 29 2.00 8.99 4.93
N GLU A 30 1.27 10.11 5.00
CA GLU A 30 1.37 11.10 6.08
C GLU A 30 0.95 10.50 7.42
N HIS A 31 -0.14 9.73 7.47
CA HIS A 31 -0.62 9.09 8.70
C HIS A 31 0.41 8.15 9.33
N TYR A 32 1.10 7.35 8.50
CA TYR A 32 2.16 6.45 8.97
C TYR A 32 3.55 7.09 8.97
N GLN A 33 3.66 8.37 8.64
CA GLN A 33 4.93 9.11 8.50
C GLN A 33 5.95 8.39 7.60
N VAL A 34 5.47 7.82 6.50
CA VAL A 34 6.30 7.09 5.54
C VAL A 34 6.47 7.89 4.26
N ALA A 35 7.70 8.01 3.79
CA ALA A 35 7.95 8.54 2.44
C ALA A 35 7.45 7.55 1.37
N VAL A 36 6.84 8.05 0.30
CA VAL A 36 6.45 7.27 -0.89
C VAL A 36 7.31 7.70 -2.06
N MET A 37 7.95 6.74 -2.72
CA MET A 37 8.75 6.97 -3.92
C MET A 37 8.34 5.97 -5.00
N PRO A 38 7.48 6.37 -5.95
CA PRO A 38 7.08 5.49 -7.04
C PRO A 38 8.27 4.99 -7.86
N ALA A 39 8.22 3.72 -8.27
CA ALA A 39 9.22 3.16 -9.18
C ALA A 39 9.21 3.93 -10.51
N ARG A 40 10.37 4.19 -11.13
CA ARG A 40 10.38 4.95 -12.39
C ARG A 40 9.77 4.12 -13.53
N PRO A 41 8.93 4.73 -14.39
CA PRO A 41 8.41 4.05 -15.56
C PRO A 41 9.55 3.45 -16.40
N TYR A 42 9.38 2.21 -16.87
CA TYR A 42 10.33 1.49 -17.72
C TYR A 42 11.72 1.26 -17.10
N LYS A 43 11.84 1.28 -15.76
CA LYS A 43 13.06 0.94 -15.03
C LYS A 43 12.83 -0.26 -14.10
N PRO A 44 12.89 -1.51 -14.63
CA PRO A 44 12.63 -2.72 -13.85
C PRO A 44 13.59 -2.92 -12.66
N LYS A 45 14.76 -2.26 -12.67
CA LYS A 45 15.74 -2.37 -11.58
C LYS A 45 15.31 -1.71 -10.27
N ASP A 46 14.36 -0.77 -10.30
CA ASP A 46 13.95 -0.02 -9.11
C ASP A 46 13.14 -0.89 -8.12
N LYS A 47 12.59 -2.01 -8.57
CA LYS A 47 11.77 -2.93 -7.77
C LYS A 47 12.29 -4.38 -7.73
N ALA A 48 13.50 -4.62 -8.23
CA ALA A 48 14.06 -5.97 -8.37
C ALA A 48 14.08 -6.78 -7.05
N LYS A 49 14.34 -6.14 -5.89
CA LYS A 49 14.33 -6.83 -4.59
C LYS A 49 12.94 -7.34 -4.20
N ALA A 50 11.89 -6.57 -4.49
CA ALA A 50 10.51 -6.96 -4.18
C ALA A 50 10.06 -8.11 -5.09
N GLU A 51 10.39 -8.06 -6.38
CA GLU A 51 10.09 -9.14 -7.34
C GLU A 51 10.79 -10.45 -6.94
N VAL A 52 12.07 -10.39 -6.57
CA VAL A 52 12.78 -11.57 -6.05
C VAL A 52 12.10 -12.10 -4.79
N GLY A 53 11.63 -11.22 -3.90
CA GLY A 53 10.84 -11.59 -2.73
C GLY A 53 9.56 -12.34 -3.09
N VAL A 54 8.81 -11.85 -4.07
CA VAL A 54 7.60 -12.52 -4.58
C VAL A 54 7.95 -13.90 -5.12
N GLN A 55 8.96 -14.03 -5.97
CA GLN A 55 9.39 -15.33 -6.52
C GLN A 55 9.83 -16.32 -5.43
N ILE A 56 10.39 -15.84 -4.32
CA ILE A 56 10.74 -16.67 -3.16
C ILE A 56 9.45 -17.18 -2.50
N VAL A 57 8.49 -16.31 -2.24
CA VAL A 57 7.19 -16.67 -1.65
C VAL A 57 6.44 -17.67 -2.53
N GLU A 58 6.39 -17.43 -3.85
CA GLU A 58 5.77 -18.35 -4.80
C GLU A 58 6.40 -19.74 -4.75
N ARG A 59 7.74 -19.82 -4.74
CA ARG A 59 8.46 -21.09 -4.72
C ARG A 59 8.35 -21.85 -3.39
N TRP A 60 8.37 -21.14 -2.27
CA TRP A 60 8.43 -21.78 -0.94
C TRP A 60 7.07 -21.95 -0.28
N ILE A 61 6.07 -21.16 -0.69
CA ILE A 61 4.71 -21.24 -0.16
C ILE A 61 3.79 -21.82 -1.24
N LEU A 62 3.52 -21.08 -2.32
CA LEU A 62 2.49 -21.47 -3.29
C LEU A 62 2.80 -22.82 -3.95
N ALA A 63 4.05 -23.06 -4.34
CA ALA A 63 4.42 -24.33 -4.95
C ALA A 63 4.27 -25.52 -3.99
N ARG A 64 4.39 -25.35 -2.67
CA ARG A 64 4.15 -26.43 -1.70
C ARG A 64 2.66 -26.71 -1.47
N LEU A 65 1.82 -25.70 -1.68
CA LEU A 65 0.37 -25.80 -1.54
C LEU A 65 -0.34 -26.26 -2.83
N ARG A 66 0.35 -26.29 -3.98
CA ARG A 66 -0.24 -26.53 -5.32
C ARG A 66 -1.02 -27.85 -5.51
N HIS A 67 -0.80 -28.83 -4.64
CA HIS A 67 -1.46 -30.15 -4.68
C HIS A 67 -2.34 -30.40 -3.45
N GLN A 68 -2.60 -29.36 -2.66
CA GLN A 68 -3.46 -29.41 -1.48
C GLN A 68 -4.79 -28.75 -1.83
N THR A 69 -5.88 -29.34 -1.36
CA THR A 69 -7.23 -28.78 -1.48
C THR A 69 -7.64 -28.24 -0.13
N PHE A 70 -8.14 -27.01 -0.10
CA PHE A 70 -8.60 -26.34 1.10
C PHE A 70 -10.11 -26.16 1.03
N PHE A 71 -10.78 -26.33 2.16
CA PHE A 71 -12.23 -26.18 2.27
C PHE A 71 -12.64 -24.88 2.97
N SER A 72 -11.66 -24.11 3.45
CA SER A 72 -11.90 -22.77 3.97
C SER A 72 -10.70 -21.85 3.78
N LEU A 73 -10.96 -20.55 3.76
CA LEU A 73 -9.91 -19.53 3.76
C LEU A 73 -9.09 -19.55 5.06
N ALA A 74 -9.71 -19.91 6.18
CA ALA A 74 -9.05 -20.00 7.48
C ALA A 74 -7.97 -21.10 7.47
N GLU A 75 -8.30 -22.28 6.94
CA GLU A 75 -7.39 -23.42 6.78
C GLU A 75 -6.20 -23.05 5.88
N LEU A 76 -6.47 -22.46 4.70
CA LEU A 76 -5.43 -21.98 3.80
C LEU A 76 -4.49 -20.97 4.51
N ASN A 77 -5.06 -19.99 5.22
CA ASN A 77 -4.27 -19.00 5.94
C ASN A 77 -3.42 -19.63 7.05
N GLN A 78 -3.89 -20.67 7.72
CA GLN A 78 -3.11 -21.38 8.73
C GLN A 78 -1.90 -22.08 8.10
N CYS A 79 -2.09 -22.77 6.98
CA CYS A 79 -0.99 -23.41 6.25
C CYS A 79 0.02 -22.39 5.70
N ILE A 80 -0.46 -21.26 5.17
CA ILE A 80 0.41 -20.17 4.70
C ILE A 80 1.25 -19.62 5.87
N ARG A 81 0.66 -19.39 7.05
CA ARG A 81 1.40 -18.89 8.22
C ARG A 81 2.52 -19.84 8.65
N ALA A 82 2.26 -21.15 8.68
CA ALA A 82 3.29 -22.14 9.00
C ALA A 82 4.46 -22.10 8.00
N LEU A 83 4.15 -22.10 6.70
CA LEU A 83 5.17 -22.03 5.64
C LEU A 83 5.93 -20.69 5.63
N LEU A 84 5.26 -19.60 6.01
CA LEU A 84 5.88 -18.28 6.13
C LEU A 84 6.89 -18.23 7.27
N ASN A 85 6.57 -18.85 8.42
CA ASN A 85 7.51 -18.98 9.53
C ASN A 85 8.74 -19.78 9.10
N GLU A 86 8.55 -20.95 8.47
CA GLU A 86 9.65 -21.76 7.94
C GLU A 86 10.51 -20.98 6.94
N LEU A 87 9.89 -20.19 6.06
CA LEU A 87 10.60 -19.38 5.08
C LEU A 87 11.47 -18.30 5.73
N ASN A 88 10.97 -17.68 6.81
CA ASN A 88 11.67 -16.60 7.51
C ASN A 88 12.84 -17.12 8.37
N GLU A 89 12.71 -18.32 8.93
CA GLU A 89 13.75 -18.97 9.75
C GLU A 89 14.82 -19.68 8.90
N ARG A 90 14.54 -19.89 7.61
CA ARG A 90 15.48 -20.52 6.70
C ARG A 90 16.77 -19.70 6.53
N PRO A 91 17.95 -20.31 6.70
CA PRO A 91 19.23 -19.62 6.48
C PRO A 91 19.36 -19.03 5.07
N PHE A 92 20.03 -17.89 4.98
CA PHE A 92 20.41 -17.33 3.68
C PHE A 92 21.44 -18.22 2.98
N LYS A 93 21.50 -18.13 1.64
CA LYS A 93 22.50 -18.87 0.85
C LYS A 93 23.88 -18.22 0.85
N GLN A 94 23.95 -16.89 0.94
CA GLN A 94 25.18 -16.10 0.79
C GLN A 94 25.47 -15.20 1.99
N LEU A 95 24.52 -15.06 2.91
CA LEU A 95 24.63 -14.21 4.11
C LEU A 95 24.55 -15.09 5.36
N PRO A 96 25.11 -14.66 6.50
CA PRO A 96 24.89 -15.34 7.76
C PRO A 96 23.46 -15.15 8.27
N GLY A 97 23.00 -16.07 9.11
CA GLY A 97 21.66 -16.01 9.73
C GLY A 97 20.51 -16.25 8.75
N ASN A 98 19.33 -15.75 9.12
CA ASN A 98 18.09 -15.87 8.35
C ASN A 98 17.33 -14.52 8.28
N ARG A 99 16.16 -14.50 7.64
CA ARG A 99 15.35 -13.27 7.47
C ARG A 99 14.82 -12.73 8.78
N ARG A 100 14.46 -13.62 9.71
CA ARG A 100 13.99 -13.26 11.04
C ARG A 100 15.09 -12.58 11.85
N ASP A 101 16.29 -13.14 11.86
CA ASP A 101 17.46 -12.55 12.54
C ASP A 101 17.79 -11.17 11.97
N ALA A 102 17.79 -11.04 10.64
CA ALA A 102 18.03 -9.76 9.98
C ALA A 102 16.98 -8.71 10.35
N PHE A 103 15.69 -9.10 10.40
CA PHE A 103 14.62 -8.21 10.85
C PHE A 103 14.80 -7.79 12.31
N GLU A 104 15.09 -8.73 13.20
CA GLU A 104 15.23 -8.45 14.63
C GLU A 104 16.45 -7.55 14.92
N GLN A 105 17.55 -7.71 14.18
CA GLN A 105 18.79 -6.97 14.39
C GLN A 105 18.83 -5.60 13.68
N LEU A 106 18.25 -5.50 12.49
CA LEU A 106 18.40 -4.32 11.62
C LEU A 106 17.12 -3.49 11.56
N ASP A 107 15.99 -4.14 11.26
CA ASP A 107 14.74 -3.43 10.98
C ASP A 107 14.03 -3.03 12.28
N ARG A 108 13.79 -3.98 13.18
CA ARG A 108 13.05 -3.77 14.44
C ARG A 108 13.53 -2.56 15.27
N PRO A 109 14.84 -2.35 15.50
CA PRO A 109 15.30 -1.16 16.24
C PRO A 109 15.17 0.15 15.45
N ALA A 110 15.08 0.09 14.12
CA ALA A 110 14.91 1.25 13.25
C ALA A 110 13.43 1.62 12.98
N LEU A 111 12.48 0.76 13.37
CA LEU A 111 11.05 1.01 13.21
C LEU A 111 10.52 1.98 14.27
N GLY A 112 9.75 2.99 13.81
CA GLY A 112 8.99 3.87 14.70
C GLY A 112 7.76 3.18 15.29
N PRO A 113 7.20 3.72 16.40
CA PRO A 113 5.93 3.24 16.93
C PRO A 113 4.79 3.47 15.94
N LEU A 114 3.79 2.59 15.96
CA LEU A 114 2.58 2.80 15.17
C LEU A 114 1.72 3.93 15.77
N PRO A 115 0.99 4.69 14.94
CA PRO A 115 -0.05 5.60 15.42
C PRO A 115 -1.08 4.85 16.29
N VAL A 116 -1.60 5.53 17.33
CA VAL A 116 -2.58 4.96 18.27
C VAL A 116 -3.86 4.52 17.57
N HIS A 117 -4.27 5.25 16.53
CA HIS A 117 -5.45 4.96 15.74
C HIS A 117 -5.05 4.47 14.36
N PRO A 118 -5.67 3.40 13.84
CA PRO A 118 -5.42 2.95 12.49
C PRO A 118 -5.90 4.00 11.48
N TYR A 119 -5.23 4.03 10.33
CA TYR A 119 -5.67 4.87 9.21
C TYR A 119 -7.12 4.55 8.84
N ARG A 120 -7.93 5.59 8.71
CA ARG A 120 -9.29 5.50 8.17
C ARG A 120 -9.29 6.10 6.77
N TYR A 121 -9.70 5.30 5.80
CA TYR A 121 -9.85 5.77 4.43
C TYR A 121 -10.93 6.85 4.36
N VAL A 122 -10.60 7.96 3.68
CA VAL A 122 -11.54 9.02 3.34
C VAL A 122 -11.61 9.11 1.82
N ALA A 123 -12.83 8.99 1.29
CA ALA A 123 -13.07 9.16 -0.13
C ALA A 123 -13.14 10.65 -0.44
N ILE A 124 -12.14 11.18 -1.16
CA ILE A 124 -12.14 12.57 -1.58
C ILE A 124 -12.85 12.69 -2.93
N LYS A 125 -13.85 13.58 -3.03
CA LYS A 125 -14.54 13.85 -4.29
C LYS A 125 -14.51 15.35 -4.61
N THR A 126 -13.94 15.70 -5.76
CA THR A 126 -14.07 17.05 -6.30
C THR A 126 -15.48 17.27 -6.82
N VAL A 127 -16.16 18.29 -6.29
CA VAL A 127 -17.51 18.70 -6.68
C VAL A 127 -17.51 20.17 -7.07
N LYS A 128 -18.39 20.55 -8.01
CA LYS A 128 -18.61 21.95 -8.36
C LYS A 128 -19.88 22.43 -7.69
N VAL A 129 -19.81 23.58 -7.04
CA VAL A 129 -20.97 24.21 -6.41
C VAL A 129 -21.93 24.69 -7.50
N ASN A 130 -23.15 24.19 -7.46
CA ASN A 130 -24.20 24.57 -8.40
C ASN A 130 -24.76 25.97 -8.05
N ILE A 131 -25.47 26.58 -8.99
CA ILE A 131 -26.03 27.95 -8.85
C ILE A 131 -27.05 28.06 -7.72
N ASP A 132 -27.61 26.94 -7.29
CA ASP A 132 -28.55 26.81 -6.18
C ASP A 132 -27.85 26.74 -4.80
N TYR A 133 -26.53 26.96 -4.74
CA TYR A 133 -25.72 26.89 -3.51
C TYR A 133 -25.60 25.48 -2.92
N HIS A 134 -25.80 24.43 -3.72
CA HIS A 134 -25.67 23.05 -3.28
C HIS A 134 -24.57 22.28 -4.00
N VAL A 135 -24.03 21.27 -3.32
CA VAL A 135 -23.20 20.21 -3.90
C VAL A 135 -23.91 18.87 -3.78
N SER A 136 -23.79 18.02 -4.81
CA SER A 136 -24.42 16.70 -4.83
C SER A 136 -23.41 15.59 -4.50
N TYR A 137 -23.73 14.77 -3.51
CA TYR A 137 -22.97 13.59 -3.11
C TYR A 137 -23.93 12.45 -2.79
N GLU A 138 -23.71 11.28 -3.40
CA GLU A 138 -24.54 10.08 -3.21
C GLU A 138 -26.06 10.35 -3.24
N GLN A 139 -26.52 11.11 -4.24
CA GLN A 139 -27.94 11.50 -4.41
C GLN A 139 -28.49 12.45 -3.34
N HIS A 140 -27.66 12.90 -2.40
CA HIS A 140 -27.99 13.92 -1.43
C HIS A 140 -27.42 15.29 -1.84
N HIS A 141 -28.09 16.36 -1.42
CA HIS A 141 -27.67 17.74 -1.64
C HIS A 141 -27.26 18.36 -0.32
N TYR A 142 -26.08 18.98 -0.31
CA TYR A 142 -25.53 19.67 0.86
C TYR A 142 -25.39 21.14 0.52
N SER A 143 -25.97 22.01 1.36
CA SER A 143 -25.86 23.45 1.18
C SER A 143 -24.46 23.93 1.55
N VAL A 144 -23.93 24.87 0.77
CA VAL A 144 -22.66 25.54 1.02
C VAL A 144 -22.85 27.05 1.01
N PRO A 145 -21.96 27.83 1.67
CA PRO A 145 -22.05 29.28 1.62
C PRO A 145 -22.07 29.84 0.19
N HIS A 146 -22.93 30.82 -0.06
CA HIS A 146 -23.19 31.33 -1.41
C HIS A 146 -21.96 31.85 -2.16
N GLN A 147 -20.94 32.30 -1.42
CA GLN A 147 -19.66 32.75 -1.95
C GLN A 147 -18.91 31.69 -2.77
N TYR A 148 -19.24 30.40 -2.59
CA TYR A 148 -18.58 29.30 -3.28
C TYR A 148 -19.25 28.92 -4.61
N VAL A 149 -20.31 29.59 -5.06
CA VAL A 149 -20.97 29.28 -6.35
C VAL A 149 -19.97 29.29 -7.50
N GLY A 150 -20.01 28.22 -8.30
CA GLY A 150 -19.12 28.04 -9.44
C GLY A 150 -17.70 27.60 -9.09
N GLN A 151 -17.32 27.60 -7.80
CA GLN A 151 -16.03 27.08 -7.34
C GLN A 151 -16.03 25.55 -7.27
N GLN A 152 -14.85 24.96 -7.35
CA GLN A 152 -14.62 23.54 -7.09
C GLN A 152 -14.23 23.34 -5.63
N LEU A 153 -14.86 22.39 -4.97
CA LEU A 153 -14.61 22.00 -3.58
C LEU A 153 -14.25 20.52 -3.50
N GLU A 154 -13.59 20.11 -2.43
CA GLU A 154 -13.33 18.71 -2.09
C GLU A 154 -14.25 18.28 -0.94
N LEU A 155 -14.99 17.19 -1.14
CA LEU A 155 -15.77 16.49 -0.12
C LEU A 155 -14.96 15.30 0.43
#